data_AF-A0A7R9CC08-F1
#
_entry.id   AF-A0A7R9CC08-F1
#
_cell.length_a   1.000
_cell.length_b   1.000
_cell.length_c   1.000
_cell.angle_alpha   90.00
_cell.angle_beta   90.00
_cell.angle_gamma   90.00
#
_symmetry.space_group_name_H-M   'P 1'
#
loop_
_entity.id
_entity.type
_entity.pdbx_description
1 polymer ?
#
loop_
_entity_poly.entity_id
_entity_poly.type
_entity_poly.pdbx_seq_one_letter_code
_entity_poly.pdbx_strand_id
1 'polypeptide(L)'
;MRHMFVINVASHSILQTQSSVPEREKLVKNTDPPVEPISGYRDECGYVPTVGRWGRRGEWPPGRPLPLPAWGDPRPALLVDSVERYEELASHVELTVQQLLQAHHYNSVGNLIRFYRGFQASGLKSLTQFFREYSPPITVEHYTCVGLALELLRRLSNLETSFPGLTARLYLVSCEEAIDDLDCYHHEEPDAMNSEKEHVMVALRVEVAGRPGILLSDPGYHIARVVTIMADNLYPHTGWFTQSDEPQCRKEYHYSALSPDSDYIVWRDRETRQGREKNTLGVIYVARPYLTPINVTERRNLVYNLCSLLARDAKGHLIAGIYFKVDNWEQEFSETNGPFFTMIYRSGEESKKIKVPFSRFLFQLPVDADITAKLVALCCQQLGWPEGKLESTLNGLATLLADRNFREQLLDLNHEIETACDD
;
A
#
# COMPACT_ATOMS: atom_id res chain seq x y z
N MET A 1 -33.09 -51.92 9.49
CA MET A 1 -32.08 -52.26 10.50
C MET A 1 -31.70 -50.98 11.23
N ARG A 2 -31.97 -50.95 12.55
CA ARG A 2 -31.39 -50.15 13.66
C ARG A 2 -31.07 -48.66 13.44
N HIS A 3 -31.49 -47.71 14.26
CA HIS A 3 -32.45 -47.64 15.35
C HIS A 3 -32.76 -46.15 15.54
N MET A 4 -34.04 -45.88 15.76
CA MET A 4 -34.63 -44.65 16.28
C MET A 4 -34.34 -44.57 17.79
N PHE A 5 -34.05 -43.40 18.37
CA PHE A 5 -34.65 -42.99 19.65
C PHE A 5 -34.43 -41.49 19.94
N VAL A 6 -35.54 -40.91 20.38
CA VAL A 6 -35.76 -39.57 20.92
C VAL A 6 -35.62 -39.65 22.45
N ILE A 7 -35.37 -38.51 23.12
CA ILE A 7 -36.02 -38.01 24.38
C ILE A 7 -35.03 -37.21 25.25
N ASN A 8 -35.06 -35.89 25.06
CA ASN A 8 -35.44 -34.80 25.97
C ASN A 8 -35.49 -34.96 27.52
N VAL A 9 -35.25 -33.81 28.18
CA VAL A 9 -35.75 -33.28 29.49
C VAL A 9 -34.93 -33.47 30.80
N ALA A 10 -34.25 -32.36 31.15
CA ALA A 10 -34.26 -31.57 32.41
C ALA A 10 -33.66 -32.05 33.77
N SER A 11 -32.82 -31.13 34.27
CA SER A 11 -32.79 -30.50 35.60
C SER A 11 -32.71 -31.34 36.88
N HIS A 12 -31.63 -31.13 37.66
CA HIS A 12 -31.72 -30.76 39.08
C HIS A 12 -30.40 -30.14 39.59
N SER A 13 -30.54 -29.01 40.28
CA SER A 13 -29.61 -28.40 41.25
C SER A 13 -29.42 -29.36 42.47
N ILE A 14 -28.47 -29.25 43.40
CA ILE A 14 -27.95 -28.14 44.19
C ILE A 14 -26.64 -28.63 44.88
N LEU A 15 -25.63 -27.77 45.07
CA LEU A 15 -24.96 -27.41 46.34
C LEU A 15 -23.47 -27.11 46.21
N GLN A 16 -23.15 -25.97 46.81
CA GLN A 16 -21.87 -25.28 46.90
C GLN A 16 -20.85 -26.02 47.77
N THR A 17 -19.58 -25.93 47.40
CA THR A 17 -18.49 -25.74 48.36
C THR A 17 -17.52 -24.69 47.81
N GLN A 18 -17.32 -23.65 48.62
CA GLN A 18 -16.40 -22.53 48.39
C GLN A 18 -14.95 -22.99 48.57
N SER A 19 -14.05 -22.52 47.69
CA SER A 19 -12.63 -22.39 47.99
C SER A 19 -12.10 -21.19 47.19
N SER A 20 -11.77 -20.13 47.92
CA SER A 20 -11.29 -18.84 47.43
C SER A 20 -9.76 -18.84 47.34
N VAL A 21 -9.22 -18.54 46.16
CA VAL A 21 -7.83 -18.10 45.97
C VAL A 21 -7.87 -16.84 45.10
N PRO A 22 -7.22 -15.73 45.49
CA PRO A 22 -7.41 -14.45 44.83
C PRO A 22 -6.56 -14.34 43.55
N GLU A 23 -7.23 -14.15 42.42
CA GLU A 23 -6.63 -13.75 41.15
C GLU A 23 -6.20 -12.27 41.23
N ARG A 24 -4.90 -12.02 41.13
CA ARG A 24 -4.36 -10.66 40.92
C ARG A 24 -4.47 -10.33 39.43
N GLU A 25 -5.58 -9.70 39.05
CA GLU A 25 -5.69 -8.98 37.78
C GLU A 25 -4.69 -7.81 37.79
N LYS A 26 -3.62 -7.94 36.99
CA LYS A 26 -2.81 -6.77 36.61
C LYS A 26 -3.53 -6.04 35.50
N LEU A 27 -4.23 -4.97 35.86
CA LEU A 27 -4.67 -3.91 34.95
C LEU A 27 -3.43 -3.33 34.24
N VAL A 28 -3.16 -3.76 33.02
CA VAL A 28 -2.24 -3.05 32.12
C VAL A 28 -3.03 -1.87 31.57
N LYS A 29 -2.79 -0.69 32.14
CA LYS A 29 -3.26 0.58 31.58
C LYS A 29 -2.51 0.81 30.26
N ASN A 30 -3.17 0.50 29.14
CA ASN A 30 -2.81 1.05 27.84
C ASN A 30 -3.18 2.54 27.86
N THR A 31 -2.19 3.37 28.16
CA THR A 31 -2.26 4.82 27.96
C THR A 31 -1.05 5.23 27.16
N ASP A 32 -1.03 4.86 25.88
CA ASP A 32 -0.22 5.59 24.93
C ASP A 32 -0.97 6.90 24.63
N PRO A 33 -0.32 8.07 24.79
CA PRO A 33 -0.93 9.35 24.45
C PRO A 33 -1.18 9.41 22.94
N PRO A 34 -2.16 10.21 22.48
CA PRO A 34 -2.41 10.39 21.06
C PRO A 34 -1.16 10.96 20.40
N VAL A 35 -0.61 10.23 19.43
CA VAL A 35 0.50 10.72 18.60
C VAL A 35 -0.08 11.71 17.60
N GLU A 36 0.40 12.95 17.66
CA GLU A 36 -0.02 14.00 16.73
C GLU A 36 0.37 13.66 15.28
N PRO A 37 -0.37 14.17 14.28
CA PRO A 37 0.01 14.03 12.87
C PRO A 37 1.45 14.49 12.65
N ILE A 38 2.17 13.86 11.72
CA ILE A 38 3.48 14.35 11.26
C ILE A 38 3.25 15.63 10.44
N SER A 39 2.87 16.72 11.10
CA SER A 39 2.82 18.08 10.57
C SER A 39 3.79 18.93 11.36
N GLY A 40 4.99 19.08 10.80
CA GLY A 40 6.00 20.08 11.14
C GLY A 40 6.15 20.51 12.60
N TYR A 41 7.12 19.94 13.31
CA TYR A 41 7.88 20.68 14.33
C TYR A 41 9.32 20.14 14.42
N ARG A 42 10.26 21.06 14.62
CA ARG A 42 11.71 20.80 14.78
C ARG A 42 11.97 20.29 16.19
N ASP A 43 12.82 19.28 16.34
CA ASP A 43 13.59 19.08 17.57
C ASP A 43 14.93 18.37 17.30
N GLU A 44 15.93 18.68 18.14
CA GLU A 44 17.37 18.55 17.92
C GLU A 44 17.99 17.17 18.23
N CYS A 45 17.19 16.10 18.20
CA CYS A 45 17.66 14.73 18.45
C CYS A 45 17.29 13.84 17.26
N GLY A 46 18.30 13.37 16.53
CA GLY A 46 18.18 12.80 15.20
C GLY A 46 17.15 11.67 15.02
N TYR A 47 16.61 11.63 13.79
CA TYR A 47 15.83 10.56 13.17
C TYR A 47 14.29 10.60 13.34
N VAL A 48 13.71 11.80 13.25
CA VAL A 48 12.44 11.97 12.53
C VAL A 48 12.80 12.24 11.06
N PRO A 49 12.10 11.66 10.05
CA PRO A 49 12.27 12.08 8.66
C PRO A 49 11.94 13.57 8.59
N THR A 50 12.97 14.42 8.67
CA THR A 50 12.78 15.84 8.48
C THR A 50 12.27 16.00 7.06
N VAL A 51 11.12 16.65 6.95
CA VAL A 51 10.52 17.13 5.70
C VAL A 51 11.56 17.88 4.84
N GLY A 52 12.69 18.32 5.40
CA GLY A 52 13.82 18.86 4.64
C GLY A 52 14.53 17.90 3.67
N ARG A 53 14.52 16.57 3.89
CA ARG A 53 15.21 15.62 2.99
C ARG A 53 14.30 14.90 1.99
N TRP A 54 13.06 14.59 2.40
CA TRP A 54 12.08 13.81 1.59
C TRP A 54 10.79 14.58 1.28
N GLY A 55 10.70 15.82 1.77
CA GLY A 55 9.61 16.76 1.53
C GLY A 55 10.09 18.05 0.86
N ARG A 56 11.22 18.01 0.12
CA ARG A 56 11.56 19.11 -0.80
C ARG A 56 10.33 19.33 -1.68
N ARG A 57 9.79 20.55 -1.68
CA ARG A 57 8.84 20.94 -2.72
C ARG A 57 9.61 20.79 -4.02
N GLY A 58 9.28 19.77 -4.81
CA GLY A 58 9.75 19.71 -6.19
C GLY A 58 9.38 21.02 -6.86
N GLU A 59 10.20 21.47 -7.80
CA GLU A 59 9.81 22.58 -8.66
C GLU A 59 8.46 22.23 -9.28
N TRP A 60 7.51 23.17 -9.28
CA TRP A 60 6.19 22.95 -9.84
C TRP A 60 6.00 23.89 -11.02
N PRO A 61 6.35 23.45 -12.24
CA PRO A 61 6.26 24.29 -13.42
C PRO A 61 4.83 24.77 -13.66
N PRO A 62 4.66 25.96 -14.28
CA PRO A 62 3.37 26.39 -14.80
C PRO A 62 2.79 25.32 -15.74
N GLY A 63 1.48 25.09 -15.65
CA GLY A 63 0.79 24.15 -16.54
C GLY A 63 0.96 22.66 -16.22
N ARG A 64 1.74 22.29 -15.19
CA ARG A 64 1.86 20.88 -14.78
C ARG A 64 0.92 20.50 -13.65
N PRO A 65 0.30 19.30 -13.71
CA PRO A 65 -0.59 18.83 -12.66
C PRO A 65 0.17 18.30 -11.44
N LEU A 66 1.42 17.87 -11.58
CA LEU A 66 2.30 17.43 -10.48
C LEU A 66 3.60 18.27 -10.41
N PRO A 67 4.23 18.36 -9.22
CA PRO A 67 5.60 18.87 -9.12
C PRO A 67 6.58 17.89 -9.77
N LEU A 68 7.77 18.37 -10.14
CA LEU A 68 8.81 17.54 -10.73
C LEU A 68 9.39 16.56 -9.71
N PRO A 69 9.63 15.30 -10.11
CA PRO A 69 10.41 14.37 -9.32
C PRO A 69 11.86 14.86 -9.18
N ALA A 70 12.49 14.54 -8.06
CA ALA A 70 13.91 14.84 -7.85
C ALA A 70 14.64 13.65 -7.26
N TRP A 71 15.92 13.52 -7.64
CA TRP A 71 16.82 12.49 -7.15
C TRP A 71 18.03 13.09 -6.44
N GLY A 72 18.59 12.33 -5.50
CA GLY A 72 19.76 12.72 -4.71
C GLY A 72 21.06 12.11 -5.22
N ASP A 73 22.13 12.27 -4.44
CA ASP A 73 23.41 11.66 -4.78
C ASP A 73 23.35 10.12 -4.71
N PRO A 74 24.03 9.40 -5.64
CA PRO A 74 24.12 7.95 -5.61
C PRO A 74 24.56 7.41 -4.25
N ARG A 75 23.96 6.29 -3.84
CA ARG A 75 24.35 5.58 -2.60
C ARG A 75 25.44 4.56 -2.91
N PRO A 76 26.50 4.46 -2.07
CA PRO A 76 27.47 3.39 -2.21
C PRO A 76 26.83 2.03 -1.90
N ALA A 77 27.37 0.96 -2.48
CA ALA A 77 26.96 -0.39 -2.15
C ALA A 77 27.29 -0.74 -0.69
N LEU A 78 26.47 -1.60 -0.09
CA LEU A 78 26.81 -2.30 1.13
C LEU A 78 27.67 -3.51 0.76
N LEU A 79 28.89 -3.55 1.30
CA LEU A 79 29.80 -4.66 1.06
C LEU A 79 29.38 -5.84 1.94
N VAL A 80 29.24 -7.01 1.33
CA VAL A 80 28.87 -8.25 1.99
C VAL A 80 29.83 -9.34 1.55
N ASP A 81 30.68 -9.78 2.47
CA ASP A 81 31.87 -10.59 2.15
C ASP A 81 31.56 -11.99 1.57
N SER A 82 30.36 -12.51 1.83
CA SER A 82 29.95 -13.84 1.37
C SER A 82 28.45 -13.92 1.05
N VAL A 83 28.07 -14.97 0.33
CA VAL A 83 26.67 -15.25 0.00
C VAL A 83 25.87 -15.57 1.26
N GLU A 84 26.44 -16.34 2.20
CA GLU A 84 25.80 -16.70 3.47
C GLU A 84 25.48 -15.45 4.30
N ARG A 85 26.42 -14.50 4.34
CA ARG A 85 26.20 -13.23 5.05
C ARG A 85 25.13 -12.37 4.37
N TYR A 86 25.02 -12.46 3.05
CA TYR A 86 23.94 -11.81 2.31
C TYR A 86 22.58 -12.47 2.59
N GLU A 87 22.51 -13.79 2.67
CA GLU A 87 21.29 -14.51 3.03
C GLU A 87 20.80 -14.12 4.43
N GLU A 88 21.71 -13.95 5.39
CA GLU A 88 21.36 -13.44 6.71
C GLU A 88 20.75 -12.03 6.62
N LEU A 89 21.37 -11.11 5.87
CA LEU A 89 20.84 -9.77 5.63
C LEU A 89 19.44 -9.83 5.00
N ALA A 90 19.30 -10.55 3.88
CA ALA A 90 18.06 -10.69 3.15
C ALA A 90 16.96 -11.29 4.02
N SER A 91 17.28 -12.27 4.86
CA SER A 91 16.32 -12.90 5.79
C SER A 91 15.82 -11.92 6.87
N HIS A 92 16.69 -11.08 7.42
CA HIS A 92 16.27 -10.06 8.40
C HIS A 92 15.43 -8.95 7.76
N VAL A 93 15.80 -8.53 6.55
CA VAL A 93 15.02 -7.55 5.78
C VAL A 93 13.64 -8.14 5.45
N GLU A 94 13.60 -9.37 4.94
CA GLU A 94 12.36 -10.08 4.61
C GLU A 94 11.45 -10.22 5.83
N LEU A 95 11.96 -10.68 6.96
CA LEU A 95 11.19 -10.77 8.20
C LEU A 95 10.60 -9.41 8.60
N THR A 96 11.37 -8.33 8.44
CA THR A 96 10.91 -6.97 8.74
C THR A 96 9.78 -6.53 7.79
N VAL A 97 9.88 -6.87 6.50
CA VAL A 97 8.81 -6.64 5.51
C VAL A 97 7.56 -7.43 5.89
N GLN A 98 7.68 -8.71 6.21
CA GLN A 98 6.53 -9.56 6.59
C GLN A 98 5.82 -9.01 7.83
N GLN A 99 6.56 -8.57 8.84
CA GLN A 99 6.01 -7.91 10.04
C GLN A 99 5.35 -6.56 9.72
N LEU A 100 5.87 -5.81 8.75
CA LEU A 100 5.25 -4.56 8.30
C LEU A 100 3.91 -4.83 7.65
N LEU A 101 3.85 -5.77 6.69
CA LEU A 101 2.63 -6.11 5.96
C LEU A 101 1.53 -6.67 6.85
N GLN A 102 1.90 -7.39 7.91
CA GLN A 102 0.95 -7.88 8.90
C GLN A 102 0.44 -6.75 9.82
N ALA A 103 1.28 -5.76 10.13
CA ALA A 103 0.95 -4.69 11.08
C ALA A 103 0.16 -3.54 10.46
N HIS A 104 0.33 -3.29 9.15
CA HIS A 104 -0.27 -2.14 8.47
C HIS A 104 -0.99 -2.55 7.20
N HIS A 105 -2.09 -1.86 6.91
CA HIS A 105 -2.85 -2.02 5.68
C HIS A 105 -2.41 -0.98 4.66
N TYR A 106 -2.47 -1.34 3.38
CA TYR A 106 -2.51 -0.34 2.32
C TYR A 106 -3.90 0.31 2.32
N ASN A 107 -3.95 1.64 2.37
CA ASN A 107 -5.19 2.37 2.59
C ASN A 107 -5.18 3.73 1.86
N SER A 108 -5.37 3.70 0.53
CA SER A 108 -5.64 4.91 -0.24
C SER A 108 -7.05 5.45 -0.01
N VAL A 109 -7.98 4.60 0.45
CA VAL A 109 -9.37 4.98 0.79
C VAL A 109 -9.45 6.08 1.84
N GLY A 110 -8.72 5.94 2.95
CA GLY A 110 -8.79 6.94 4.01
C GLY A 110 -8.04 8.23 3.65
N ASN A 111 -7.01 8.14 2.80
CA ASN A 111 -6.37 9.31 2.19
C ASN A 111 -7.34 10.08 1.29
N LEU A 112 -8.09 9.39 0.43
CA LEU A 112 -9.12 9.99 -0.42
C LEU A 112 -10.21 10.69 0.42
N ILE A 113 -10.74 10.04 1.46
CA ILE A 113 -11.74 10.65 2.34
C ILE A 113 -11.17 11.90 3.03
N ARG A 114 -9.92 11.84 3.50
CA ARG A 114 -9.26 12.98 4.15
C ARG A 114 -9.07 14.14 3.17
N PHE A 115 -8.63 13.85 1.95
CA PHE A 115 -8.46 14.83 0.89
C PHE A 115 -9.78 15.52 0.53
N TYR A 116 -10.84 14.74 0.32
CA TYR A 116 -12.19 15.26 0.08
C TYR A 116 -12.70 16.15 1.22
N ARG A 117 -12.56 15.71 2.47
CA ARG A 117 -12.95 16.52 3.64
C ARG A 117 -12.15 17.81 3.73
N GLY A 118 -10.85 17.76 3.43
CA GLY A 118 -9.99 18.94 3.37
C GLY A 118 -10.45 19.91 2.27
N PHE A 119 -10.80 19.40 1.09
CA PHE A 119 -11.33 20.20 -0.01
C PHE A 119 -12.62 20.91 0.39
N GLN A 120 -13.59 20.17 0.93
CA GLN A 120 -14.86 20.72 1.43
C GLN A 120 -14.64 21.79 2.51
N ALA A 121 -13.75 21.54 3.47
CA ALA A 121 -13.44 22.48 4.54
C ALA A 121 -12.70 23.74 4.06
N SER A 122 -11.97 23.66 2.94
CA SER A 122 -11.25 24.81 2.37
C SER A 122 -12.17 25.87 1.79
N GLY A 123 -13.40 25.51 1.40
CA GLY A 123 -14.33 26.38 0.68
C GLY A 123 -13.91 26.72 -0.76
N LEU A 124 -12.80 26.16 -1.26
CA LEU A 124 -12.37 26.31 -2.64
C LEU A 124 -13.34 25.57 -3.57
N LYS A 125 -13.59 26.15 -4.74
CA LYS A 125 -14.43 25.53 -5.79
C LYS A 125 -13.61 24.69 -6.78
N SER A 126 -12.33 25.02 -6.91
CA SER A 126 -11.38 24.32 -7.78
C SER A 126 -10.59 23.30 -6.97
N LEU A 127 -10.79 22.02 -7.28
CA LEU A 127 -10.01 20.93 -6.74
C LEU A 127 -8.55 21.03 -7.18
N THR A 128 -8.28 21.47 -8.42
CA THR A 128 -6.92 21.74 -8.91
C THR A 128 -6.18 22.74 -8.02
N GLN A 129 -6.83 23.86 -7.66
CA GLN A 129 -6.22 24.83 -6.75
C GLN A 129 -5.94 24.20 -5.37
N PHE A 130 -6.94 23.54 -4.78
CA PHE A 130 -6.78 22.87 -3.49
C PHE A 130 -5.68 21.82 -3.54
N PHE A 131 -5.63 21.01 -4.60
CA PHE A 131 -4.62 19.98 -4.83
C PHE A 131 -3.21 20.57 -4.86
N ARG A 132 -3.00 21.73 -5.48
CA ARG A 132 -1.68 22.40 -5.49
C ARG A 132 -1.24 22.87 -4.11
N GLU A 133 -2.18 23.34 -3.29
CA GLU A 133 -1.91 23.87 -1.95
C GLU A 133 -1.84 22.76 -0.89
N TYR A 134 -2.51 21.62 -1.14
CA TYR A 134 -2.60 20.50 -0.21
C TYR A 134 -1.23 19.86 0.03
N SER A 135 -0.91 19.55 1.29
CA SER A 135 0.30 18.82 1.66
C SER A 135 -0.12 17.42 2.13
N PRO A 136 0.13 16.36 1.34
CA PRO A 136 -0.30 15.01 1.69
C PRO A 136 0.31 14.54 3.02
N PRO A 137 -0.51 14.22 4.04
CA PRO A 137 0.00 13.74 5.30
C PRO A 137 0.30 12.24 5.24
N ILE A 138 1.44 11.82 5.78
CA ILE A 138 1.74 10.40 6.00
C ILE A 138 1.29 10.02 7.41
N THR A 139 0.32 9.12 7.52
CA THR A 139 -0.20 8.65 8.82
C THR A 139 -0.33 7.15 8.87
N VAL A 140 -0.07 6.58 10.04
CA VAL A 140 -0.02 5.13 10.30
C VAL A 140 -1.32 4.42 9.90
N GLU A 141 -2.46 5.10 10.02
CA GLU A 141 -3.78 4.55 9.68
C GLU A 141 -4.06 4.52 8.17
N HIS A 142 -3.28 5.26 7.37
CA HIS A 142 -3.55 5.52 5.95
C HIS A 142 -2.32 5.33 5.06
N TYR A 143 -1.46 4.37 5.40
CA TYR A 143 -0.28 4.13 4.59
C TYR A 143 -0.65 3.65 3.18
N THR A 144 -0.01 4.25 2.18
CA THR A 144 0.09 3.83 0.79
C THR A 144 1.46 3.18 0.57
N CYS A 145 1.91 3.03 -0.68
CA CYS A 145 3.29 2.66 -1.00
C CYS A 145 4.32 3.57 -0.33
N VAL A 146 4.09 4.89 -0.30
CA VAL A 146 5.02 5.86 0.29
C VAL A 146 5.09 5.69 1.81
N GLY A 147 3.93 5.65 2.48
CA GLY A 147 3.87 5.47 3.93
C GLY A 147 4.50 4.15 4.38
N LEU A 148 4.19 3.05 3.67
CA LEU A 148 4.76 1.73 3.96
C LEU A 148 6.27 1.70 3.73
N ALA A 149 6.78 2.30 2.64
CA ALA A 149 8.21 2.33 2.37
C ALA A 149 9.00 3.18 3.39
N LEU A 150 8.44 4.32 3.82
CA LEU A 150 9.04 5.15 4.86
C LEU A 150 9.08 4.43 6.22
N GLU A 151 8.00 3.74 6.59
CA GLU A 151 7.97 2.92 7.81
C GLU A 151 8.93 1.74 7.70
N LEU A 152 9.06 1.11 6.53
CA LEU A 152 10.04 0.04 6.30
C LEU A 152 11.46 0.55 6.54
N LEU A 153 11.85 1.69 5.97
CA LEU A 153 13.16 2.31 6.21
C LEU A 153 13.43 2.55 7.70
N ARG A 154 12.43 3.02 8.45
CA ARG A 154 12.52 3.23 9.90
C ARG A 154 12.71 1.91 10.66
N ARG A 155 12.05 0.83 10.25
CA ARG A 155 12.22 -0.48 10.90
C ARG A 155 13.56 -1.11 10.57
N LEU A 156 14.00 -1.00 9.32
CA LEU A 156 15.28 -1.55 8.85
C LEU A 156 16.48 -0.85 9.49
N SER A 157 16.37 0.40 9.94
CA SER A 157 17.47 1.04 10.68
C SER A 157 17.80 0.34 12.00
N ASN A 158 16.89 -0.46 12.55
CA ASN A 158 17.18 -1.28 13.74
C ASN A 158 18.17 -2.42 13.45
N LEU A 159 18.41 -2.74 12.17
CA LEU A 159 19.38 -3.74 11.75
C LEU A 159 20.81 -3.17 11.64
N GLU A 160 21.02 -1.87 11.88
CA GLU A 160 22.33 -1.21 11.81
C GLU A 160 23.39 -1.89 12.69
N THR A 161 23.01 -2.35 13.88
CA THR A 161 23.91 -3.06 14.80
C THR A 161 24.39 -4.38 14.21
N SER A 162 23.50 -5.10 13.51
CA SER A 162 23.83 -6.37 12.86
C SER A 162 24.53 -6.16 11.52
N PHE A 163 24.24 -5.07 10.81
CA PHE A 163 24.78 -4.75 9.48
C PHE A 163 25.24 -3.28 9.44
N PRO A 164 26.45 -2.99 9.93
CA PRO A 164 26.96 -1.62 10.02
C PRO A 164 26.96 -0.90 8.67
N GLY A 165 26.47 0.33 8.66
CA GLY A 165 26.36 1.18 7.48
C GLY A 165 25.14 0.92 6.61
N LEU A 166 24.22 0.03 7.00
CA LEU A 166 22.98 -0.28 6.28
C LEU A 166 22.08 0.96 6.14
N THR A 167 21.83 1.66 7.24
CA THR A 167 20.90 2.80 7.30
C THR A 167 21.30 3.92 6.35
N ALA A 168 22.61 4.18 6.23
CA ALA A 168 23.14 5.21 5.34
C ALA A 168 23.02 4.85 3.84
N ARG A 169 22.79 3.58 3.53
CA ARG A 169 22.76 3.00 2.17
C ARG A 169 21.39 2.58 1.70
N LEU A 170 20.40 2.49 2.60
CA LEU A 170 19.01 2.29 2.25
C LEU A 170 18.42 3.57 1.64
N TYR A 171 17.60 3.44 0.61
CA TYR A 171 16.95 4.56 -0.05
C TYR A 171 15.63 4.16 -0.71
N LEU A 172 14.81 5.16 -1.03
CA LEU A 172 13.63 4.97 -1.87
C LEU A 172 14.02 5.08 -3.34
N VAL A 173 13.42 4.24 -4.16
CA VAL A 173 13.51 4.28 -5.63
C VAL A 173 12.15 4.62 -6.21
N SER A 174 12.16 5.32 -7.33
CA SER A 174 10.96 5.74 -8.05
C SER A 174 10.61 4.74 -9.14
N CYS A 175 9.32 4.43 -9.29
CA CYS A 175 8.83 3.42 -10.21
C CYS A 175 7.82 4.02 -11.19
N GLU A 176 7.86 3.55 -12.43
CA GLU A 176 6.84 3.76 -13.45
C GLU A 176 6.18 2.42 -13.77
N GLU A 177 4.87 2.44 -13.93
CA GLU A 177 4.05 1.24 -14.09
C GLU A 177 3.38 1.24 -15.46
N ALA A 178 2.94 0.07 -15.91
CA ALA A 178 2.21 -0.11 -17.15
C ALA A 178 2.86 0.56 -18.37
N ILE A 179 4.20 0.49 -18.44
CA ILE A 179 4.96 1.08 -19.54
C ILE A 179 4.79 0.26 -20.83
N ASP A 180 4.49 0.95 -21.93
CA ASP A 180 4.29 0.33 -23.24
C ASP A 180 5.60 0.16 -24.03
N ASP A 181 6.55 1.10 -23.86
CA ASP A 181 7.83 1.10 -24.56
C ASP A 181 9.02 1.14 -23.59
N LEU A 182 9.85 0.10 -23.64
CA LEU A 182 11.08 0.00 -22.85
C LEU A 182 12.25 0.79 -23.47
N ASP A 183 12.20 1.06 -24.78
CA ASP A 183 13.32 1.66 -25.50
C ASP A 183 13.52 3.14 -25.10
N CYS A 184 12.50 3.77 -24.53
CA CYS A 184 12.60 5.11 -23.94
C CYS A 184 13.47 5.15 -22.66
N TYR A 185 13.76 4.00 -22.04
CA TYR A 185 14.44 3.89 -20.75
C TYR A 185 15.94 3.58 -20.88
N HIS A 186 16.62 4.18 -21.85
CA HIS A 186 18.07 4.01 -22.05
C HIS A 186 18.93 5.14 -21.45
N HIS A 187 18.33 6.20 -20.91
CA HIS A 187 19.03 7.37 -20.37
C HIS A 187 19.58 7.14 -18.95
N GLU A 188 20.61 7.87 -18.52
CA GLU A 188 21.19 7.72 -17.17
C GLU A 188 20.28 8.26 -16.05
N GLU A 189 19.41 9.25 -16.33
CA GLU A 189 18.48 9.83 -15.34
C GLU A 189 17.08 9.96 -15.96
N PRO A 190 15.99 9.63 -15.24
CA PRO A 190 14.64 9.77 -15.77
C PRO A 190 14.34 11.21 -16.13
N ASP A 191 13.65 11.41 -17.24
CA ASP A 191 13.13 12.72 -17.60
C ASP A 191 12.10 13.17 -16.56
N ALA A 192 12.45 14.19 -15.77
CA ALA A 192 11.56 14.71 -14.75
C ALA A 192 10.28 15.31 -15.34
N MET A 193 10.30 15.73 -16.61
CA MET A 193 9.09 16.18 -17.30
C MET A 193 8.23 14.97 -17.67
N ASN A 194 8.78 13.94 -18.28
CA ASN A 194 7.93 12.88 -18.85
C ASN A 194 7.67 11.72 -17.88
N SER A 195 7.71 11.95 -16.57
CA SER A 195 7.63 10.89 -15.57
C SER A 195 6.61 11.16 -14.47
N GLU A 196 5.62 10.27 -14.34
CA GLU A 196 4.58 10.35 -13.30
C GLU A 196 5.06 9.88 -11.92
N LYS A 197 5.97 8.90 -11.90
CA LYS A 197 6.47 8.19 -10.70
C LYS A 197 5.35 7.78 -9.74
N GLU A 198 4.49 6.87 -10.19
CA GLU A 198 3.28 6.42 -9.49
C GLU A 198 3.53 5.55 -8.26
N HIS A 199 4.71 4.92 -8.17
CA HIS A 199 5.04 3.99 -7.10
C HIS A 199 6.47 4.15 -6.57
N VAL A 200 6.70 3.62 -5.36
CA VAL A 200 8.01 3.65 -4.70
C VAL A 200 8.33 2.32 -4.02
N MET A 201 9.62 1.97 -4.02
CA MET A 201 10.14 0.79 -3.34
C MET A 201 11.34 1.16 -2.46
N VAL A 202 11.70 0.28 -1.53
CA VAL A 202 12.96 0.38 -0.78
C VAL A 202 14.04 -0.38 -1.53
N ALA A 203 15.20 0.24 -1.69
CA ALA A 203 16.36 -0.34 -2.36
C ALA A 203 17.61 -0.26 -1.49
N LEU A 204 18.51 -1.22 -1.73
CA LEU A 204 19.86 -1.25 -1.22
C LEU A 204 20.78 -1.80 -2.31
N ARG A 205 21.78 -1.00 -2.71
CA ARG A 205 22.89 -1.50 -3.53
C ARG A 205 23.75 -2.41 -2.66
N VAL A 206 24.11 -3.58 -3.18
CA VAL A 206 24.94 -4.57 -2.49
C VAL A 206 26.09 -5.01 -3.37
N GLU A 207 27.20 -5.39 -2.74
CA GLU A 207 28.28 -6.10 -3.39
C GLU A 207 28.50 -7.40 -2.63
N VAL A 208 28.09 -8.53 -3.22
CA VAL A 208 28.09 -9.84 -2.58
C VAL A 208 29.30 -10.63 -3.07
N ALA A 209 30.29 -10.80 -2.20
CA ALA A 209 31.58 -11.43 -2.54
C ALA A 209 32.22 -10.82 -3.81
N GLY A 210 32.24 -9.49 -3.89
CA GLY A 210 32.78 -8.75 -5.04
C GLY A 210 31.84 -8.62 -6.24
N ARG A 211 30.61 -9.16 -6.17
CA ARG A 211 29.65 -9.15 -7.29
C ARG A 211 28.56 -8.10 -7.04
N PRO A 212 28.36 -7.15 -7.98
CA PRO A 212 27.37 -6.10 -7.79
C PRO A 212 25.94 -6.64 -7.90
N GLY A 213 25.05 -6.09 -7.08
CA GLY A 213 23.64 -6.40 -7.09
C GLY A 213 22.79 -5.35 -6.38
N ILE A 214 21.48 -5.55 -6.43
CA ILE A 214 20.48 -4.69 -5.81
C ILE A 214 19.49 -5.56 -5.06
N LEU A 215 19.26 -5.19 -3.81
CA LEU A 215 18.20 -5.73 -2.97
C LEU A 215 17.02 -4.75 -3.02
N LEU A 216 15.85 -5.25 -3.41
CA LEU A 216 14.59 -4.50 -3.43
C LEU A 216 13.59 -5.07 -2.42
N SER A 217 12.76 -4.18 -1.88
CA SER A 217 11.60 -4.53 -1.06
C SER A 217 10.44 -3.62 -1.45
N ASP A 218 9.33 -4.24 -1.84
CA ASP A 218 8.12 -3.55 -2.29
C ASP A 218 6.96 -3.80 -1.33
N PRO A 219 6.85 -3.00 -0.26
CA PRO A 219 5.74 -3.14 0.65
C PRO A 219 4.43 -2.59 0.08
N GLY A 220 4.47 -1.71 -0.94
CA GLY A 220 3.26 -1.13 -1.54
C GLY A 220 2.47 -2.13 -2.38
N TYR A 221 3.16 -3.00 -3.12
CA TYR A 221 2.55 -4.19 -3.72
C TYR A 221 2.47 -5.40 -2.79
N HIS A 222 2.95 -5.22 -1.56
CA HIS A 222 2.92 -6.22 -0.50
C HIS A 222 3.63 -7.50 -0.91
N ILE A 223 4.77 -7.35 -1.58
CA ILE A 223 5.68 -8.43 -1.87
C ILE A 223 6.36 -8.77 -0.55
N ALA A 224 5.94 -9.88 0.05
CA ALA A 224 6.36 -10.31 1.39
C ALA A 224 7.73 -10.98 1.41
N ARG A 225 8.57 -10.64 0.43
CA ARG A 225 9.88 -11.21 0.23
C ARG A 225 10.87 -10.17 -0.23
N VAL A 226 12.15 -10.44 -0.01
CA VAL A 226 13.22 -9.68 -0.65
C VAL A 226 13.38 -10.14 -2.09
N VAL A 227 13.58 -9.18 -2.99
CA VAL A 227 13.95 -9.43 -4.39
C VAL A 227 15.40 -9.02 -4.59
N THR A 228 16.23 -9.97 -5.01
CA THR A 228 17.66 -9.76 -5.27
C THR A 228 17.93 -9.80 -6.77
N ILE A 229 18.56 -8.76 -7.29
CA ILE A 229 18.96 -8.64 -8.68
C ILE A 229 20.50 -8.56 -8.71
N MET A 230 21.16 -9.70 -8.98
CA MET A 230 22.61 -9.72 -9.22
C MET A 230 22.91 -9.39 -10.67
N ALA A 231 23.98 -8.62 -10.93
CA ALA A 231 24.39 -8.23 -12.29
C ALA A 231 24.78 -9.43 -13.17
N ASP A 232 25.29 -10.51 -12.55
CA ASP A 232 25.67 -11.75 -13.24
C ASP A 232 24.50 -12.75 -13.40
N ASN A 233 23.32 -12.42 -12.86
CA ASN A 233 22.14 -13.30 -12.78
C ASN A 233 22.38 -14.65 -12.07
N LEU A 234 23.46 -14.76 -11.31
CA LEU A 234 23.75 -15.96 -10.51
C LEU A 234 23.18 -15.79 -9.11
N TYR A 235 23.04 -16.92 -8.41
CA TYR A 235 22.65 -16.92 -7.00
C TYR A 235 23.52 -15.92 -6.21
N PRO A 236 22.94 -15.02 -5.38
CA PRO A 236 21.58 -15.03 -4.83
C PRO A 236 20.49 -14.31 -5.66
N HIS A 237 20.64 -14.15 -6.98
CA HIS A 237 19.59 -13.60 -7.86
C HIS A 237 18.25 -14.34 -7.70
N THR A 238 17.15 -13.60 -7.57
CA THR A 238 15.82 -14.16 -7.24
C THR A 238 15.09 -14.77 -8.44
N GLY A 239 15.16 -14.16 -9.62
CA GLY A 239 14.45 -14.62 -10.81
C GLY A 239 12.92 -14.56 -10.65
N TRP A 240 12.22 -15.49 -11.31
CA TRP A 240 10.76 -15.57 -11.27
C TRP A 240 10.26 -16.09 -9.92
N PHE A 241 9.22 -15.47 -9.39
CA PHE A 241 8.52 -15.99 -8.22
C PHE A 241 7.02 -15.79 -8.29
N THR A 242 6.27 -16.69 -7.66
CA THR A 242 4.82 -16.59 -7.55
C THR A 242 4.46 -15.74 -6.33
N GLN A 243 3.72 -14.65 -6.53
CA GLN A 243 3.17 -13.82 -5.45
C GLN A 243 1.88 -14.42 -4.89
N SER A 244 1.02 -14.91 -5.78
CA SER A 244 -0.26 -15.50 -5.39
C SER A 244 -0.66 -16.57 -6.38
N ASP A 245 -1.20 -17.66 -5.88
CA ASP A 245 -1.74 -18.76 -6.67
C ASP A 245 -3.17 -19.04 -6.20
N GLU A 246 -4.11 -18.21 -6.63
CA GLU A 246 -5.54 -18.39 -6.37
C GLU A 246 -6.15 -19.29 -7.46
N PRO A 247 -7.19 -20.10 -7.17
CA PRO A 247 -7.80 -21.02 -8.15
C PRO A 247 -8.22 -20.37 -9.48
N GLN A 248 -8.49 -19.06 -9.48
CA GLN A 248 -8.93 -18.31 -10.65
C GLN A 248 -7.84 -17.37 -11.22
N CYS A 249 -6.73 -17.19 -10.51
CA CYS A 249 -5.70 -16.22 -10.86
C CYS A 249 -4.36 -16.59 -10.22
N ARG A 250 -3.35 -16.83 -11.06
CA ARG A 250 -1.96 -16.91 -10.64
C ARG A 250 -1.24 -15.62 -11.01
N LYS A 251 -0.46 -15.05 -10.08
CA LYS A 251 0.37 -13.87 -10.29
C LYS A 251 1.82 -14.19 -10.00
N GLU A 252 2.68 -13.88 -10.97
CA GLU A 252 4.12 -14.10 -10.89
C GLU A 252 4.85 -12.79 -11.20
N TYR A 253 6.00 -12.58 -10.57
CA TYR A 253 6.84 -11.42 -10.81
C TYR A 253 8.26 -11.83 -11.17
N HIS A 254 8.93 -10.95 -11.90
CA HIS A 254 10.34 -11.07 -12.25
C HIS A 254 10.98 -9.69 -12.33
N TYR A 255 12.17 -9.58 -11.75
CA TYR A 255 12.95 -8.35 -11.73
C TYR A 255 14.31 -8.61 -12.33
N SER A 256 14.72 -7.78 -13.28
CA SER A 256 16.01 -7.90 -13.98
C SER A 256 16.54 -6.53 -14.35
N ALA A 257 17.85 -6.36 -14.37
CA ALA A 257 18.45 -5.17 -14.98
C ALA A 257 17.97 -5.04 -16.45
N LEU A 258 17.70 -3.82 -16.90
CA LEU A 258 17.30 -3.56 -18.30
C LEU A 258 18.43 -3.92 -19.26
N SER A 259 19.66 -3.55 -18.89
CA SER A 259 20.92 -3.93 -19.55
C SER A 259 22.04 -4.02 -18.49
N PRO A 260 23.21 -4.62 -18.80
CA PRO A 260 24.28 -4.84 -17.82
C PRO A 260 24.75 -3.59 -17.08
N ASP A 261 24.74 -2.44 -17.76
CA ASP A 261 25.17 -1.14 -17.21
C ASP A 261 24.00 -0.20 -16.95
N SER A 262 22.76 -0.71 -16.97
CA SER A 262 21.58 0.13 -16.79
C SER A 262 21.36 0.50 -15.34
N ASP A 263 21.02 1.77 -15.14
CA ASP A 263 20.50 2.31 -13.89
C ASP A 263 19.00 1.98 -13.65
N TYR A 264 18.43 1.12 -14.51
CA TYR A 264 17.05 0.67 -14.44
C TYR A 264 16.91 -0.83 -14.20
N ILE A 265 15.96 -1.17 -13.34
CA ILE A 265 15.45 -2.53 -13.19
C ILE A 265 14.08 -2.60 -13.87
N VAL A 266 13.92 -3.58 -14.75
CA VAL A 266 12.63 -3.96 -15.32
C VAL A 266 11.93 -4.91 -14.36
N TRP A 267 10.72 -4.54 -13.99
CA TRP A 267 9.77 -5.36 -13.27
C TRP A 267 8.74 -5.89 -14.27
N ARG A 268 8.52 -7.20 -14.27
CA ARG A 268 7.49 -7.86 -15.09
C ARG A 268 6.52 -8.58 -14.19
N ASP A 269 5.24 -8.33 -14.37
CA ASP A 269 4.16 -9.13 -13.80
C ASP A 269 3.52 -10.00 -14.86
N ARG A 270 3.23 -11.24 -14.48
CA ARG A 270 2.50 -12.20 -15.29
C ARG A 270 1.27 -12.64 -14.51
N GLU A 271 0.10 -12.30 -15.04
CA GLU A 271 -1.18 -12.71 -14.50
C GLU A 271 -1.82 -13.76 -15.40
N THR A 272 -2.00 -14.96 -14.87
CA THR A 272 -2.62 -16.09 -15.57
C THR A 272 -4.03 -16.34 -15.03
N ARG A 273 -5.04 -16.10 -15.86
CA ARG A 273 -6.46 -16.35 -15.53
C ARG A 273 -7.07 -17.29 -16.56
N GLN A 274 -7.61 -18.43 -16.10
CA GLN A 274 -8.27 -19.41 -16.98
C GLN A 274 -7.42 -19.80 -18.21
N GLY A 275 -6.10 -19.93 -18.02
CA GLY A 275 -5.14 -20.26 -19.07
C GLY A 275 -4.75 -19.10 -20.00
N ARG A 276 -5.25 -17.88 -19.79
CA ARG A 276 -4.80 -16.67 -20.51
C ARG A 276 -3.80 -15.90 -19.67
N GLU A 277 -2.67 -15.57 -20.28
CA GLU A 277 -1.62 -14.75 -19.67
C GLU A 277 -1.78 -13.29 -20.09
N LYS A 278 -1.70 -12.39 -19.11
CA LYS A 278 -1.48 -10.97 -19.31
C LYS A 278 -0.13 -10.63 -18.70
N ASN A 279 0.72 -9.96 -19.46
CA ASN A 279 1.97 -9.40 -18.95
C ASN A 279 1.83 -7.89 -18.82
N THR A 280 2.32 -7.33 -17.74
CA THR A 280 2.53 -5.88 -17.60
C THR A 280 4.01 -5.63 -17.27
N LEU A 281 4.49 -4.44 -17.61
CA LEU A 281 5.86 -4.02 -17.43
C LEU A 281 5.88 -2.77 -16.55
N GLY A 282 6.90 -2.69 -15.70
CA GLY A 282 7.25 -1.50 -14.94
C GLY A 282 8.75 -1.31 -14.94
N VAL A 283 9.18 -0.09 -14.67
CA VAL A 283 10.60 0.29 -14.65
C VAL A 283 10.91 1.00 -13.35
N ILE A 284 12.05 0.63 -12.76
CA ILE A 284 12.51 1.14 -11.46
C ILE A 284 13.83 1.82 -11.67
N TYR A 285 13.91 3.12 -11.38
CA TYR A 285 15.16 3.85 -11.42
C TYR A 285 15.91 3.67 -10.10
N VAL A 286 17.08 3.03 -10.18
CA VAL A 286 17.85 2.60 -9.00
C VAL A 286 19.19 3.31 -8.84
N ALA A 287 19.56 4.21 -9.76
CA ALA A 287 20.82 4.96 -9.69
C ALA A 287 20.97 5.76 -8.40
N ARG A 288 19.88 6.45 -8.05
CA ARG A 288 19.86 7.56 -7.10
C ARG A 288 18.62 7.51 -6.20
N PRO A 289 18.74 7.97 -4.94
CA PRO A 289 17.61 8.12 -4.03
C PRO A 289 16.52 9.04 -4.59
N TYR A 290 15.28 8.60 -4.55
CA TYR A 290 14.12 9.39 -4.91
C TYR A 290 13.67 10.31 -3.77
N LEU A 291 13.77 11.62 -3.94
CA LEU A 291 13.68 12.62 -2.87
C LEU A 291 12.30 13.27 -2.70
N THR A 292 11.38 13.05 -3.64
CA THR A 292 10.04 13.70 -3.66
C THR A 292 8.87 12.72 -3.56
N PRO A 293 8.95 11.60 -2.82
CA PRO A 293 7.89 10.58 -2.81
C PRO A 293 6.56 11.12 -2.26
N ILE A 294 6.59 12.06 -1.30
CA ILE A 294 5.36 12.65 -0.75
C ILE A 294 4.74 13.66 -1.73
N ASN A 295 5.56 14.50 -2.33
CA ASN A 295 5.05 15.61 -3.15
C ASN A 295 4.61 15.16 -4.55
N VAL A 296 5.13 14.04 -5.05
CA VAL A 296 4.81 13.50 -6.38
C VAL A 296 3.98 12.23 -6.24
N THR A 297 4.53 11.14 -5.70
CA THR A 297 3.87 9.82 -5.67
C THR A 297 2.66 9.77 -4.72
N GLU A 298 2.81 10.20 -3.46
CA GLU A 298 1.67 10.24 -2.51
C GLU A 298 0.59 11.20 -3.00
N ARG A 299 1.00 12.33 -3.60
CA ARG A 299 0.10 13.30 -4.20
C ARG A 299 -0.66 12.71 -5.39
N ARG A 300 0.02 12.02 -6.32
CA ARG A 300 -0.59 11.30 -7.45
C ARG A 300 -1.65 10.32 -6.95
N ASN A 301 -1.36 9.59 -5.87
CA ASN A 301 -2.30 8.64 -5.27
C ASN A 301 -3.62 9.26 -4.81
N LEU A 302 -3.66 10.55 -4.46
CA LEU A 302 -4.89 11.23 -4.02
C LEU A 302 -5.95 11.37 -5.10
N VAL A 303 -5.52 11.41 -6.37
CA VAL A 303 -6.38 11.57 -7.54
C VAL A 303 -6.42 10.32 -8.41
N TYR A 304 -5.69 9.27 -8.05
CA TYR A 304 -5.76 7.99 -8.74
C TYR A 304 -7.17 7.40 -8.62
N ASN A 305 -7.77 7.03 -9.75
CA ASN A 305 -9.18 6.66 -9.79
C ASN A 305 -9.45 5.26 -9.19
N LEU A 306 -8.43 4.40 -9.05
CA LEU A 306 -8.56 3.10 -8.38
C LEU A 306 -8.15 3.21 -6.92
N CYS A 307 -9.12 3.04 -6.02
CA CYS A 307 -8.88 3.15 -4.58
C CYS A 307 -8.98 1.79 -3.91
N SER A 308 -8.15 1.57 -2.88
CA SER A 308 -8.17 0.32 -2.13
C SER A 308 -7.81 0.50 -0.64
N LEU A 309 -8.39 -0.39 0.16
CA LEU A 309 -8.06 -0.66 1.55
C LEU A 309 -7.84 -2.16 1.66
N LEU A 310 -6.62 -2.62 1.91
CA LEU A 310 -6.25 -4.03 1.83
C LEU A 310 -5.43 -4.44 3.05
N ALA A 311 -5.94 -5.43 3.78
CA ALA A 311 -5.20 -6.17 4.79
C ALA A 311 -4.64 -7.46 4.21
N ARG A 312 -3.42 -7.80 4.64
CA ARG A 312 -2.71 -9.00 4.19
C ARG A 312 -2.07 -9.75 5.34
N ASP A 313 -1.80 -11.03 5.09
CA ASP A 313 -1.01 -11.83 6.01
C ASP A 313 0.50 -11.56 5.83
N ALA A 314 1.30 -12.20 6.68
CA ALA A 314 2.76 -12.10 6.63
C ALA A 314 3.37 -12.65 5.33
N LYS A 315 2.61 -13.37 4.48
CA LYS A 315 3.05 -13.84 3.16
C LYS A 315 2.57 -12.92 2.03
N GLY A 316 1.89 -11.83 2.35
CA GLY A 316 1.35 -10.91 1.36
C GLY A 316 0.06 -11.40 0.70
N HIS A 317 -0.63 -12.40 1.25
CA HIS A 317 -1.93 -12.81 0.74
C HIS A 317 -3.05 -11.93 1.30
N LEU A 318 -4.07 -11.64 0.47
CA LEU A 318 -5.22 -10.84 0.88
C LEU A 318 -6.06 -11.54 1.94
N ILE A 319 -6.31 -10.85 3.05
CA ILE A 319 -7.19 -11.30 4.13
C ILE A 319 -8.55 -10.62 3.99
N ALA A 320 -8.56 -9.30 3.95
CA ALA A 320 -9.78 -8.51 3.95
C ALA A 320 -9.55 -7.15 3.32
N GLY A 321 -10.62 -6.48 2.91
CA GLY A 321 -10.52 -5.14 2.37
C GLY A 321 -11.60 -4.79 1.38
N ILE A 322 -11.47 -3.61 0.79
CA ILE A 322 -12.32 -3.14 -0.29
C ILE A 322 -11.47 -2.52 -1.39
N TYR A 323 -11.95 -2.60 -2.62
CA TYR A 323 -11.45 -1.77 -3.72
C TYR A 323 -12.59 -1.36 -4.64
N PHE A 324 -12.45 -0.19 -5.24
CA PHE A 324 -13.42 0.37 -6.19
C PHE A 324 -12.72 1.37 -7.11
N LYS A 325 -13.36 1.63 -8.24
CA LYS A 325 -12.95 2.69 -9.16
C LYS A 325 -13.89 3.88 -8.99
N VAL A 326 -13.34 5.08 -8.81
CA VAL A 326 -14.06 6.33 -9.04
C VAL A 326 -14.22 6.45 -10.55
N ASP A 327 -15.45 6.50 -11.03
CA ASP A 327 -15.74 6.59 -12.46
C ASP A 327 -16.80 7.65 -12.72
N ASN A 328 -16.84 8.16 -13.94
CA ASN A 328 -17.91 9.07 -14.32
C ASN A 328 -19.16 8.25 -14.62
N TRP A 329 -20.27 8.63 -14.01
CA TRP A 329 -21.56 8.01 -14.25
C TRP A 329 -22.55 9.11 -14.63
N GLU A 330 -23.30 8.89 -15.72
CA GLU A 330 -24.23 9.88 -16.29
C GLU A 330 -25.53 9.97 -15.48
N GLN A 331 -25.96 8.85 -14.89
CA GLN A 331 -27.25 8.71 -14.23
C GLN A 331 -27.15 9.04 -12.74
N GLU A 332 -27.99 9.95 -12.24
CA GLU A 332 -28.04 10.32 -10.83
C GLU A 332 -28.00 9.12 -9.87
N PHE A 333 -27.22 9.29 -8.79
CA PHE A 333 -27.11 8.30 -7.72
C PHE A 333 -28.50 8.08 -7.12
N SER A 334 -28.99 6.85 -7.14
CA SER A 334 -30.29 6.49 -6.58
C SER A 334 -30.18 5.20 -5.76
N GLU A 335 -31.28 4.79 -5.14
CA GLU A 335 -31.31 3.55 -4.36
C GLU A 335 -30.93 2.32 -5.20
N THR A 336 -31.27 2.34 -6.50
CA THR A 336 -31.09 1.23 -7.44
C THR A 336 -29.96 1.42 -8.44
N ASN A 337 -29.34 2.61 -8.49
CA ASN A 337 -28.28 2.93 -9.43
C ASN A 337 -27.10 3.65 -8.74
N GLY A 338 -25.88 3.26 -9.08
CA GLY A 338 -24.67 3.89 -8.55
C GLY A 338 -23.45 2.98 -8.58
N PRO A 339 -22.30 3.48 -8.10
CA PRO A 339 -21.06 2.72 -8.09
C PRO A 339 -21.10 1.53 -7.11
N PHE A 340 -20.25 0.55 -7.39
CA PHE A 340 -20.04 -0.63 -6.56
C PHE A 340 -18.60 -0.67 -6.05
N PHE A 341 -18.41 -1.26 -4.88
CA PHE A 341 -17.09 -1.73 -4.45
C PHE A 341 -17.06 -3.25 -4.43
N THR A 342 -15.86 -3.79 -4.59
CA THR A 342 -15.61 -5.20 -4.29
C THR A 342 -15.08 -5.30 -2.88
N MET A 343 -15.75 -6.10 -2.05
CA MET A 343 -15.29 -6.47 -0.72
C MET A 343 -14.61 -7.83 -0.75
N ILE A 344 -13.50 -7.91 -0.05
CA ILE A 344 -12.71 -9.13 0.14
C ILE A 344 -12.80 -9.49 1.61
N TYR A 345 -13.04 -10.77 1.90
CA TYR A 345 -13.05 -11.29 3.26
C TYR A 345 -12.73 -12.79 3.23
N ARG A 346 -12.25 -13.33 4.34
CA ARG A 346 -12.05 -14.77 4.49
C ARG A 346 -13.23 -15.43 5.18
N SER A 347 -13.60 -16.61 4.68
CA SER A 347 -14.64 -17.46 5.25
C SER A 347 -14.05 -18.85 5.46
N GLY A 348 -13.40 -19.07 6.60
CA GLY A 348 -12.51 -20.22 6.80
C GLY A 348 -11.16 -19.96 6.11
N GLU A 349 -10.63 -20.94 5.38
CA GLU A 349 -9.36 -20.79 4.68
C GLU A 349 -9.48 -20.02 3.35
N GLU A 350 -10.68 -20.00 2.76
CA GLU A 350 -10.92 -19.40 1.44
C GLU A 350 -11.13 -17.89 1.51
N SER A 351 -10.51 -17.17 0.57
CA SER A 351 -10.80 -15.76 0.28
C SER A 351 -12.02 -15.66 -0.63
N LYS A 352 -12.99 -14.84 -0.24
CA LYS A 352 -14.22 -14.57 -0.98
C LYS A 352 -14.29 -13.11 -1.40
N LYS A 353 -14.88 -12.87 -2.56
CA LYS A 353 -15.06 -11.54 -3.16
C LYS A 353 -16.54 -11.35 -3.46
N ILE A 354 -17.13 -10.24 -2.99
CA ILE A 354 -18.51 -9.86 -3.32
C ILE A 354 -18.54 -8.43 -3.82
N LYS A 355 -19.46 -8.12 -4.74
CA LYS A 355 -19.73 -6.75 -5.17
C LYS A 355 -20.89 -6.19 -4.37
N VAL A 356 -20.72 -4.99 -3.83
CA VAL A 356 -21.72 -4.31 -2.98
C VAL A 356 -21.94 -2.90 -3.51
N PRO A 357 -23.20 -2.45 -3.69
CA PRO A 357 -23.49 -1.10 -4.15
C PRO A 357 -23.26 -0.07 -3.03
N PHE A 358 -22.69 1.08 -3.38
CA PHE A 358 -22.56 2.21 -2.44
C PHE A 358 -23.92 2.86 -2.11
N SER A 359 -24.96 2.69 -2.96
CA SER A 359 -26.32 3.22 -2.69
C SER A 359 -26.87 2.73 -1.35
N ARG A 360 -26.51 1.50 -0.95
CA ARG A 360 -26.90 0.91 0.33
C ARG A 360 -26.47 1.75 1.53
N PHE A 361 -25.29 2.37 1.44
CA PHE A 361 -24.70 3.19 2.48
C PHE A 361 -25.16 4.65 2.40
N LEU A 362 -25.42 5.16 1.19
CA LEU A 362 -25.90 6.53 0.98
C LEU A 362 -27.35 6.71 1.47
N PHE A 363 -28.24 5.79 1.11
CA PHE A 363 -29.69 5.89 1.38
C PHE A 363 -30.14 5.13 2.64
N GLN A 364 -29.20 4.50 3.36
CA GLN A 364 -29.49 3.72 4.58
C GLN A 364 -30.60 2.68 4.34
N LEU A 365 -30.54 1.97 3.22
CA LEU A 365 -31.61 1.07 2.78
C LEU A 365 -31.91 0.00 3.84
N PRO A 366 -33.19 -0.28 4.17
CA PRO A 366 -33.57 -1.18 5.26
C PRO A 366 -32.92 -2.56 5.20
N VAL A 367 -32.57 -3.03 6.40
CA VAL A 367 -31.88 -4.29 6.66
C VAL A 367 -32.91 -5.43 6.73
N ASP A 368 -33.21 -6.06 5.60
CA ASP A 368 -33.77 -7.41 5.66
C ASP A 368 -32.65 -8.39 6.03
N ALA A 369 -32.47 -8.65 7.33
CA ALA A 369 -31.62 -9.71 7.92
C ALA A 369 -30.25 -9.92 7.23
N ASP A 370 -29.61 -8.82 6.85
CA ASP A 370 -28.81 -8.73 5.63
C ASP A 370 -27.42 -9.35 5.78
N ILE A 371 -27.16 -10.35 4.93
CA ILE A 371 -25.87 -10.99 4.78
C ILE A 371 -24.78 -9.91 4.57
N THR A 372 -25.08 -8.82 3.87
CA THR A 372 -24.11 -7.73 3.63
C THR A 372 -23.64 -7.07 4.92
N ALA A 373 -24.53 -6.70 5.84
CA ALA A 373 -24.15 -6.10 7.11
C ALA A 373 -23.25 -7.02 7.94
N LYS A 374 -23.57 -8.33 7.98
CA LYS A 374 -22.72 -9.34 8.63
C LYS A 374 -21.35 -9.46 7.96
N LEU A 375 -21.30 -9.39 6.63
CA LEU A 375 -20.05 -9.47 5.88
C LEU A 375 -19.21 -8.19 6.03
N VAL A 376 -19.83 -7.01 6.14
CA VAL A 376 -19.13 -5.75 6.45
C VAL A 376 -18.55 -5.80 7.87
N ALA A 377 -19.31 -6.28 8.85
CA ALA A 377 -18.82 -6.47 10.22
C ALA A 377 -17.66 -7.47 10.27
N LEU A 378 -17.76 -8.60 9.56
CA LEU A 378 -16.69 -9.59 9.43
C LEU A 378 -15.44 -8.99 8.78
N CYS A 379 -15.60 -8.24 7.68
CA CYS A 379 -14.49 -7.57 7.01
C CYS A 379 -13.84 -6.55 7.96
N CYS A 380 -14.63 -5.77 8.70
CA CYS A 380 -14.14 -4.81 9.69
C CYS A 380 -13.31 -5.50 10.79
N GLN A 381 -13.79 -6.64 11.29
CA GLN A 381 -13.06 -7.45 12.27
C GLN A 381 -11.75 -7.99 11.70
N GLN A 382 -11.75 -8.47 10.45
CA GLN A 382 -10.55 -8.99 9.79
C GLN A 382 -9.53 -7.91 9.42
N LEU A 383 -9.97 -6.67 9.26
CA LEU A 383 -9.13 -5.47 9.21
C LEU A 383 -8.61 -5.09 10.61
N GLY A 384 -8.97 -5.78 11.69
CA GLY A 384 -8.59 -5.39 13.05
C GLY A 384 -9.10 -4.01 13.45
N TRP A 385 -10.18 -3.52 12.84
CA TRP A 385 -10.74 -2.20 13.09
C TRP A 385 -11.85 -2.24 14.15
N PRO A 386 -12.06 -1.14 14.90
CA PRO A 386 -13.18 -1.02 15.82
C PRO A 386 -14.53 -1.25 15.12
N GLU A 387 -15.49 -1.81 15.85
CA GLU A 387 -16.84 -2.06 15.34
C GLU A 387 -17.46 -0.79 14.72
N GLY A 388 -18.12 -0.96 13.57
CA GLY A 388 -18.74 0.14 12.83
C GLY A 388 -17.77 1.06 12.06
N LYS A 389 -16.44 0.93 12.25
CA LYS A 389 -15.47 1.80 11.56
C LYS A 389 -15.50 1.64 10.04
N LEU A 390 -15.58 0.41 9.55
CA LEU A 390 -15.68 0.16 8.10
C LEU A 390 -17.00 0.70 7.54
N GLU A 391 -18.12 0.51 8.23
CA GLU A 391 -19.42 1.05 7.83
C GLU A 391 -19.40 2.58 7.76
N SER A 392 -18.85 3.26 8.76
CA SER A 392 -18.64 4.71 8.75
C SER A 392 -17.76 5.17 7.57
N THR A 393 -16.74 4.38 7.24
CA THR A 393 -15.87 4.63 6.08
C THR A 393 -16.65 4.50 4.77
N LEU A 394 -17.47 3.46 4.63
CA LEU A 394 -18.32 3.23 3.45
C LEU A 394 -19.39 4.32 3.28
N ASN A 395 -19.97 4.81 4.38
CA ASN A 395 -20.88 5.97 4.35
C ASN A 395 -20.16 7.24 3.85
N GLY A 396 -18.93 7.46 4.30
CA GLY A 396 -18.10 8.57 3.84
C GLY A 396 -17.75 8.48 2.36
N LEU A 397 -17.40 7.29 1.88
CA LEU A 397 -17.16 7.02 0.47
C LEU A 397 -18.41 7.23 -0.38
N ALA A 398 -19.56 6.72 0.05
CA ALA A 398 -20.82 6.88 -0.67
C ALA A 398 -21.20 8.37 -0.81
N THR A 399 -21.00 9.16 0.25
CA THR A 399 -21.19 10.62 0.24
C THR A 399 -20.25 11.31 -0.74
N LEU A 400 -18.95 10.98 -0.70
CA LEU A 400 -17.94 11.52 -1.62
C LEU A 400 -18.27 11.19 -3.08
N LEU A 401 -18.64 9.94 -3.35
CA LEU A 401 -18.97 9.49 -4.72
C LEU A 401 -20.25 10.13 -5.25
N ALA A 402 -21.16 10.55 -4.36
CA ALA A 402 -22.37 11.30 -4.71
C ALA A 402 -22.08 12.78 -5.02
N ASP A 403 -20.97 13.35 -4.53
CA ASP A 403 -20.54 14.70 -4.90
C ASP A 403 -20.01 14.69 -6.34
N ARG A 404 -20.92 15.02 -7.27
CA ARG A 404 -20.65 15.11 -8.70
C ARG A 404 -19.52 16.09 -9.01
N ASN A 405 -19.53 17.26 -8.38
CA ASN A 405 -18.55 18.31 -8.65
C ASN A 405 -17.14 17.88 -8.23
N PHE A 406 -16.99 17.28 -7.06
CA PHE A 406 -15.71 16.73 -6.64
C PHE A 406 -15.25 15.58 -7.55
N ARG A 407 -16.15 14.66 -7.87
CA ARG A 407 -15.85 13.48 -8.68
C ARG A 407 -15.37 13.85 -10.09
N GLU A 408 -16.08 14.74 -10.78
CA GLU A 408 -15.70 15.21 -12.12
C GLU A 408 -14.32 15.86 -12.09
N GLN A 409 -14.07 16.79 -11.16
CA GLN A 409 -12.76 17.44 -11.05
C GLN A 409 -11.63 16.49 -10.65
N LEU A 410 -11.90 15.45 -9.86
CA LEU A 410 -10.91 14.42 -9.51
C LEU A 410 -10.52 13.60 -10.74
N LEU A 411 -11.50 13.22 -11.56
CA LEU A 411 -11.26 12.48 -12.80
C LEU A 411 -10.56 13.34 -13.85
N ASP A 412 -10.90 14.63 -13.94
CA ASP A 412 -10.19 15.58 -14.80
C ASP A 412 -8.72 15.71 -14.41
N LEU A 413 -8.42 15.85 -13.10
CA LEU A 413 -7.04 15.86 -12.60
C LEU A 413 -6.31 14.55 -12.86
N ASN A 414 -6.99 13.40 -12.71
CA ASN A 414 -6.40 12.10 -13.02
C ASN A 414 -5.99 12.01 -14.48
N HIS A 415 -6.88 12.44 -15.39
CA HIS A 415 -6.66 12.42 -16.83
C HIS A 415 -5.59 13.43 -17.26
N GLU A 416 -5.56 14.62 -16.67
CA GLU A 416 -4.52 15.62 -16.93
C GLU A 416 -3.14 15.08 -16.58
N ILE A 417 -3.01 14.29 -15.51
CA ILE A 417 -1.72 13.66 -15.17
C ILE A 417 -1.36 12.57 -16.18
N GLU A 418 -2.29 11.66 -16.50
CA GLU A 418 -2.07 10.55 -17.43
C GLU A 418 -1.62 11.05 -18.82
N THR A 419 -2.20 12.15 -19.28
CA THR A 419 -1.88 12.72 -20.61
C THR A 419 -0.67 13.64 -20.61
N ALA A 420 -0.25 14.18 -19.45
CA ALA A 420 0.91 15.09 -19.37
C ALA A 420 2.26 14.40 -19.63
N CYS A 421 2.27 13.07 -19.74
CA CYS A 421 3.45 12.26 -20.06
C CYS A 421 3.46 11.73 -21.52
N ASP A 422 2.39 11.98 -22.29
CA ASP A 422 2.23 11.52 -23.68
C ASP A 422 2.59 12.59 -24.74
N ASP A 423 2.83 13.84 -24.32
CA ASP A 423 3.25 14.99 -25.16
C ASP A 423 4.78 15.22 -25.10
#